data_AF-A0A497QPD3-F1
#
_entry.id   AF-A0A497QPD3-F1
#
_cell.length_a   1.000
_cell.length_b   1.000
_cell.length_c   1.000
_cell.angle_alpha   90.00
_cell.angle_beta   90.00
_cell.angle_gamma   90.00
#
_symmetry.space_group_name_H-M   'P 1'
#
loop_
_entity.id
_entity.type
_entity.pdbx_description
1 polymer ?
#
loop_
_entity_poly.entity_id
_entity_poly.type
_entity_poly.pdbx_seq_one_letter_code
_entity_poly.pdbx_strand_id
1 'polypeptide(L)'
;MTKVFYADRKKRSKTDKNSPDSAEFPPVHAGTSWIDSMGYVFWFLRKWMKLRLYVLFNLLPLPLREGIAGALGQIFLGFSKSNRFKVESAFRVLYPNIKLNQMLRRFYFAHCAYLGKLFFDFMNGLPKNIDLPIKQFIKFEHLDLLYRELEKRKGVIVPTTHLGQLVHVIYALAKLPERIPVATVIYTPHLITYQFTNRVGYDHIFLYASTSFSKISKYLVNHLRQNHIVVIYYDFGTPRQLRVPMWPERFPYLINTPQSVVNLHRKTGASILPCLNTPDRYIHYSRLKFCENQSLMNISAKIRHQPVKIIHGRLSLEINRIIYPTIERYAHVWEQIPDLATARLADELLIPEKCNLWKFMNLIIEKMRQIIMNSFELHRNDSMILETCEKMGNLLKKNKKSLLHIMQESKKINLSWMNTHDEFRILINELLNSLSKQEFTELNQSMKSLWQELDRTFYDPSASSNSSNSSF
;
A
#
# COMPACT_ATOMS: atom_id res chain seq x y z
N MET A 1 -27.48 13.47 -1.26
CA MET A 1 -26.23 14.00 -0.68
C MET A 1 -25.36 12.85 -0.22
N THR A 2 -24.08 12.84 -0.60
CA THR A 2 -23.08 11.87 -0.12
C THR A 2 -23.05 11.82 1.40
N LYS A 3 -22.96 10.61 1.96
CA LYS A 3 -22.93 10.39 3.41
C LYS A 3 -21.49 10.26 3.89
N VAL A 4 -21.07 11.15 4.79
CA VAL A 4 -19.71 11.17 5.35
C VAL A 4 -19.73 10.75 6.81
N PHE A 5 -18.91 9.77 7.17
CA PHE A 5 -18.76 9.26 8.54
C PHE A 5 -17.34 9.50 9.05
N TYR A 6 -17.23 10.17 10.20
CA TYR A 6 -15.95 10.45 10.86
C TYR A 6 -15.76 9.47 12.02
N ALA A 7 -14.88 8.47 11.84
CA ALA A 7 -14.63 7.49 12.90
C ALA A 7 -13.62 7.97 13.95
N ASP A 8 -12.80 8.98 13.62
CA ASP A 8 -11.69 9.46 14.45
C ASP A 8 -11.97 10.73 15.24
N ARG A 9 -13.21 11.23 15.26
CA ARG A 9 -13.56 12.35 16.14
C ARG A 9 -13.51 11.89 17.60
N LYS A 10 -12.41 12.23 18.31
CA LYS A 10 -12.44 12.39 19.78
C LYS A 10 -13.67 13.24 20.10
N LYS A 11 -14.51 12.82 21.07
CA LYS A 11 -15.68 13.58 21.53
C LYS A 11 -15.25 15.04 21.74
N ARG A 12 -15.61 15.94 20.82
CA ARG A 12 -15.45 17.39 21.04
C ARG A 12 -16.27 17.72 22.28
N SER A 13 -15.72 18.55 23.17
CA SER A 13 -16.50 19.12 24.27
C SER A 13 -17.74 19.83 23.68
N LYS A 14 -18.85 19.81 24.42
CA LYS A 14 -20.16 20.28 23.95
C LYS A 14 -20.23 21.77 23.57
N THR A 15 -19.13 22.52 23.65
CA THR A 15 -19.10 23.98 23.54
C THR A 15 -19.01 24.53 22.09
N ASP A 16 -18.60 23.74 21.10
CA ASP A 16 -18.48 24.20 19.69
C ASP A 16 -19.62 23.70 18.78
N LYS A 17 -20.87 24.03 19.11
CA LYS A 17 -22.04 23.55 18.34
C LYS A 17 -22.59 24.50 17.28
N ASN A 18 -22.16 25.76 17.23
CA ASN A 18 -22.84 26.77 16.42
C ASN A 18 -21.96 27.34 15.29
N SER A 19 -21.61 26.49 14.30
CA SER A 19 -21.31 26.91 12.92
C SER A 19 -20.87 25.69 12.08
N PRO A 20 -21.62 25.30 11.03
CA PRO A 20 -21.18 24.28 10.07
C PRO A 20 -19.97 24.73 9.23
N ASP A 21 -19.73 26.04 9.13
CA ASP A 21 -18.73 26.64 8.24
C ASP A 21 -17.37 26.93 8.90
N SER A 22 -17.30 26.96 10.24
CA SER A 22 -16.07 27.24 11.01
C SER A 22 -15.36 25.98 11.52
N ALA A 23 -15.65 24.80 10.95
CA ALA A 23 -14.86 23.61 11.24
C ALA A 23 -13.45 23.76 10.65
N GLU A 24 -12.59 24.53 11.34
CA GLU A 24 -11.15 24.44 11.19
C GLU A 24 -10.77 22.99 11.49
N PHE A 25 -10.18 22.35 10.49
CA PHE A 25 -9.58 21.05 10.68
C PHE A 25 -8.49 21.24 11.73
N PRO A 26 -8.50 20.48 12.85
CA PRO A 26 -7.43 20.60 13.81
C PRO A 26 -6.10 20.37 13.08
N PRO A 27 -5.04 21.14 13.40
CA PRO A 27 -3.73 20.92 12.83
C PRO A 27 -3.36 19.45 13.09
N VAL A 28 -3.26 18.68 12.01
CA VAL A 28 -2.87 17.28 12.08
C VAL A 28 -1.37 17.28 12.41
N HIS A 29 -0.98 16.70 13.54
CA HIS A 29 0.43 16.49 13.84
C HIS A 29 1.06 15.71 12.68
N ALA A 30 2.13 16.27 12.10
CA ALA A 30 2.79 15.78 10.91
C ALA A 30 3.16 14.29 11.05
N GLY A 31 2.30 13.44 10.51
CA GLY A 31 2.63 12.06 10.19
C GLY A 31 3.43 12.02 8.90
N THR A 32 4.16 10.95 8.69
CA THR A 32 5.17 10.75 7.64
C THR A 32 4.64 10.73 6.19
N SER A 33 3.35 11.01 5.94
CA SER A 33 2.78 11.00 4.59
C SER A 33 2.99 12.33 3.88
N TRP A 34 3.31 12.32 2.58
CA TRP A 34 3.48 13.55 1.80
C TRP A 34 2.19 14.39 1.78
N ILE A 35 1.03 13.73 1.92
CA ILE A 35 -0.29 14.35 2.00
C ILE A 35 -0.44 15.24 3.25
N ASP A 36 0.21 14.93 4.37
CA ASP A 36 0.13 15.78 5.57
C ASP A 36 0.78 17.15 5.36
N SER A 37 1.78 17.21 4.46
CA SER A 37 2.40 18.47 4.01
C SER A 37 1.51 19.26 3.04
N MET A 38 0.43 18.65 2.52
CA MET A 38 -0.48 19.24 1.53
C MET A 38 -1.64 20.02 2.17
N GLY A 39 -1.63 20.27 3.48
CA GLY A 39 -2.69 21.03 4.16
C GLY A 39 -3.01 22.39 3.50
N TYR A 40 -1.97 23.16 3.16
CA TYR A 40 -2.11 24.43 2.43
C TYR A 40 -2.67 24.25 1.02
N VAL A 41 -2.29 23.16 0.36
CA VAL A 41 -2.75 22.80 -0.98
C VAL A 41 -4.26 22.51 -0.95
N PHE A 42 -4.75 21.76 0.04
CA PHE A 42 -6.18 21.53 0.23
C PHE A 42 -6.94 22.81 0.63
N TRP A 43 -6.36 23.67 1.46
CA TRP A 43 -6.95 24.98 1.75
C TRP A 43 -7.09 25.84 0.49
N PHE A 44 -6.05 25.87 -0.34
CA PHE A 44 -6.05 26.59 -1.62
C PHE A 44 -7.11 26.01 -2.57
N LEU A 45 -7.17 24.68 -2.69
CA LEU A 45 -8.23 23.98 -3.42
C LEU A 45 -9.62 24.47 -2.98
N ARG A 46 -9.87 24.53 -1.66
CA ARG A 46 -11.16 25.01 -1.12
C ARG A 46 -11.50 26.40 -1.61
N LYS A 47 -10.54 27.32 -1.56
CA LYS A 47 -10.73 28.72 -1.96
C LYS A 47 -10.93 28.83 -3.47
N TRP A 48 -10.11 28.12 -4.26
CA TRP A 48 -10.22 28.04 -5.71
C TRP A 48 -11.62 27.61 -6.16
N MET A 49 -12.14 26.56 -5.53
CA MET A 49 -13.49 26.08 -5.80
C MET A 49 -14.58 27.06 -5.38
N LYS A 50 -14.47 27.64 -4.17
CA LYS A 50 -15.48 28.57 -3.64
C LYS A 50 -15.63 29.79 -4.54
N LEU A 51 -14.52 30.27 -5.08
CA LEU A 51 -14.46 31.38 -6.03
C LEU A 51 -14.81 30.97 -7.47
N ARG A 52 -15.07 29.69 -7.74
CA ARG A 52 -15.38 29.13 -9.06
C ARG A 52 -14.36 29.48 -10.16
N LEU A 53 -13.08 29.64 -9.77
CA LEU A 53 -12.01 30.00 -10.71
C LEU A 53 -11.81 28.95 -11.81
N TYR A 54 -12.27 27.71 -11.58
CA TYR A 54 -12.22 26.65 -12.56
C TYR A 54 -12.99 26.94 -13.86
N VAL A 55 -13.98 27.84 -13.84
CA VAL A 55 -14.73 28.23 -15.03
C VAL A 55 -13.80 28.90 -16.06
N LEU A 56 -12.89 29.77 -15.60
CA LEU A 56 -11.94 30.47 -16.47
C LEU A 56 -10.98 29.49 -17.15
N PHE A 57 -10.45 28.54 -16.38
CA PHE A 57 -9.51 27.53 -16.90
C PHE A 57 -10.15 26.49 -17.82
N ASN A 58 -11.48 26.34 -17.74
CA ASN A 58 -12.23 25.47 -18.64
C ASN A 58 -12.45 26.08 -20.04
N LEU A 59 -12.11 27.37 -20.24
CA LEU A 59 -12.06 27.99 -21.56
C LEU A 59 -10.82 27.57 -22.36
N LEU A 60 -9.78 27.10 -21.69
CA LEU A 60 -8.54 26.65 -22.34
C LEU A 60 -8.73 25.24 -22.94
N PRO A 61 -8.19 24.97 -24.15
CA PRO A 61 -8.14 23.62 -24.69
C PRO A 61 -7.46 22.64 -23.74
N LEU A 62 -7.98 21.41 -23.66
CA LEU A 62 -7.47 20.38 -22.75
C LEU A 62 -5.94 20.15 -22.86
N PRO A 63 -5.33 20.07 -24.06
CA PRO A 63 -3.88 19.89 -24.17
C PRO A 63 -3.07 21.03 -23.56
N LEU A 64 -3.53 22.27 -23.74
CA LEU A 64 -2.87 23.46 -23.16
C LEU A 64 -2.98 23.44 -21.64
N ARG A 65 -4.16 23.11 -21.12
CA ARG A 65 -4.41 22.97 -19.68
C ARG A 65 -3.50 21.91 -19.05
N GLU A 66 -3.35 20.75 -19.69
CA GLU A 66 -2.44 19.69 -19.25
C GLU A 66 -0.96 20.09 -19.33
N GLY A 67 -0.58 20.83 -20.37
CA GLY A 67 0.78 21.34 -20.54
C GLY A 67 1.15 22.29 -19.41
N ILE A 68 0.28 23.27 -19.12
CA ILE A 68 0.45 24.21 -18.00
C ILE A 68 0.51 23.44 -16.68
N ALA A 69 -0.44 22.53 -16.44
CA ALA A 69 -0.47 21.75 -15.20
C ALA A 69 0.78 20.89 -15.00
N GLY A 70 1.27 20.24 -16.06
CA GLY A 70 2.50 19.46 -16.03
C GLY A 70 3.73 20.31 -15.74
N ALA A 71 3.84 21.49 -16.38
CA ALA A 71 4.93 22.42 -16.14
C ALA A 71 4.93 22.93 -14.69
N LEU A 72 3.76 23.34 -14.16
CA LEU A 72 3.63 23.75 -12.75
C LEU A 72 4.01 22.62 -11.80
N GLY A 73 3.59 21.38 -12.07
CA GLY A 73 3.99 20.21 -11.28
C GLY A 73 5.51 20.02 -11.24
N GLN A 74 6.17 20.16 -12.38
CA GLN A 74 7.64 20.10 -12.46
C GLN A 74 8.32 21.26 -11.73
N ILE A 75 7.77 22.48 -11.81
CA ILE A 75 8.32 23.65 -11.11
C ILE A 75 8.18 23.48 -9.60
N PHE A 76 6.99 23.18 -9.10
CA PHE A 76 6.75 23.13 -7.64
C PHE A 76 7.36 21.89 -6.98
N LEU A 77 7.28 20.72 -7.62
CA LEU A 77 7.75 19.48 -7.02
C LEU A 77 9.17 19.11 -7.45
N GLY A 78 9.60 19.54 -8.64
CA GLY A 78 10.89 19.16 -9.23
C GLY A 78 12.10 19.59 -8.41
N PHE A 79 12.01 20.69 -7.65
CA PHE A 79 13.09 21.18 -6.80
C PHE A 79 13.19 20.48 -5.43
N SER A 80 12.21 19.65 -5.05
CA SER A 80 12.25 18.94 -3.77
C SER A 80 13.24 17.78 -3.79
N LYS A 81 14.41 17.96 -3.15
CA LYS A 81 15.43 16.91 -3.00
C LYS A 81 14.89 15.65 -2.33
N SER A 82 14.06 15.81 -1.30
CA SER A 82 13.44 14.69 -0.59
C SER A 82 12.49 13.90 -1.49
N ASN A 83 11.60 14.58 -2.21
CA ASN A 83 10.68 13.92 -3.14
C ASN A 83 11.44 13.20 -4.25
N ARG A 84 12.47 13.86 -4.82
CA ARG A 84 13.34 13.25 -5.83
C ARG A 84 13.97 11.96 -5.34
N PHE A 85 14.56 11.96 -4.14
CA PHE A 85 15.16 10.76 -3.56
C PHE A 85 14.14 9.64 -3.40
N LYS A 86 12.95 9.92 -2.88
CA LYS A 86 11.87 8.94 -2.69
C LYS A 86 11.44 8.30 -4.02
N VAL A 87 11.15 9.14 -5.01
CA VAL A 87 10.68 8.71 -6.34
C VAL A 87 11.76 7.96 -7.10
N GLU A 88 13.00 8.46 -7.16
CA GLU A 88 14.11 7.76 -7.81
C GLU A 88 14.41 6.41 -7.14
N SER A 89 14.34 6.34 -5.82
CA SER A 89 14.52 5.08 -5.07
C SER A 89 13.45 4.05 -5.44
N ALA A 90 12.18 4.46 -5.50
CA ALA A 90 11.09 3.60 -5.94
C ALA A 90 11.25 3.12 -7.39
N PHE A 91 11.75 3.98 -8.29
CA PHE A 91 12.05 3.57 -9.66
C PHE A 91 13.23 2.60 -9.76
N ARG A 92 14.24 2.70 -8.90
CA ARG A 92 15.32 1.71 -8.81
C ARG A 92 14.80 0.34 -8.36
N VAL A 93 13.81 0.30 -7.47
CA VAL A 93 13.14 -0.94 -7.08
C VAL A 93 12.39 -1.57 -8.25
N LEU A 94 11.57 -0.77 -8.96
CA LEU A 94 10.75 -1.30 -10.06
C LEU A 94 11.58 -1.63 -11.31
N TYR A 95 12.74 -1.00 -11.47
CA TYR A 95 13.59 -1.16 -12.63
C TYR A 95 15.09 -1.24 -12.23
N PRO A 96 15.52 -2.34 -11.58
CA PRO A 96 16.87 -2.46 -11.01
C PRO A 96 17.99 -2.39 -12.06
N ASN A 97 17.67 -2.68 -13.33
CA ASN A 97 18.63 -2.67 -14.42
C ASN A 97 18.81 -1.28 -15.08
N ILE A 98 18.08 -0.24 -14.63
CA ILE A 98 18.24 1.11 -15.15
C ILE A 98 19.51 1.73 -14.57
N LYS A 99 20.60 1.65 -15.33
CA LYS A 99 21.91 2.23 -14.96
C LYS A 99 22.02 3.73 -15.27
N LEU A 100 21.12 4.28 -16.09
CA LEU A 100 21.25 5.65 -16.59
C LEU A 100 20.55 6.65 -15.66
N ASN A 101 21.30 7.44 -14.90
CA ASN A 101 20.80 8.54 -14.07
C ASN A 101 19.85 9.49 -14.84
N GLN A 102 20.07 9.65 -16.16
CA GLN A 102 19.19 10.43 -17.04
C GLN A 102 17.78 9.84 -17.15
N MET A 103 17.63 8.51 -17.17
CA MET A 103 16.34 7.84 -17.26
C MET A 103 15.55 7.96 -15.95
N LEU A 104 16.21 7.78 -14.79
CA LEU A 104 15.60 8.04 -13.48
C LEU A 104 15.10 9.49 -13.37
N ARG A 105 15.88 10.45 -13.86
CA ARG A 105 15.48 11.86 -13.92
C ARG A 105 14.26 12.10 -14.82
N ARG A 106 14.17 11.41 -15.98
CA ARG A 106 12.99 11.48 -16.86
C ARG A 106 11.75 10.93 -16.16
N PHE A 107 11.85 9.79 -15.48
CA PHE A 107 10.73 9.23 -14.72
C PHE A 107 10.30 10.14 -13.57
N TYR A 108 11.25 10.72 -12.85
CA TYR A 108 10.96 11.70 -11.81
C TYR A 108 10.18 12.90 -12.35
N PHE A 109 10.62 13.51 -13.45
CA PHE A 109 9.92 14.64 -14.06
C PHE A 109 8.57 14.27 -14.66
N ALA A 110 8.43 13.06 -15.21
CA ALA A 110 7.13 12.55 -15.66
C ALA A 110 6.16 12.41 -14.48
N HIS A 111 6.64 11.93 -13.33
CA HIS A 111 5.86 11.84 -12.11
C HIS A 111 5.46 13.20 -11.54
N CYS A 112 6.39 14.17 -11.47
CA CYS A 112 6.06 15.54 -11.05
C CYS A 112 5.04 16.20 -11.98
N ALA A 113 5.17 16.00 -13.31
CA ALA A 113 4.19 16.48 -14.27
C ALA A 113 2.81 15.82 -14.06
N TYR A 114 2.79 14.51 -13.78
CA TYR A 114 1.56 13.80 -13.42
C TYR A 114 0.89 14.38 -12.18
N LEU A 115 1.63 14.60 -11.08
CA LEU A 115 1.05 15.18 -9.87
C LEU A 115 0.49 16.58 -10.11
N GLY A 116 1.19 17.41 -10.92
CA GLY A 116 0.66 18.70 -11.36
C GLY A 116 -0.64 18.57 -12.14
N LYS A 117 -0.70 17.64 -13.11
CA LYS A 117 -1.91 17.34 -13.89
C LYS A 117 -3.06 16.83 -13.01
N LEU A 118 -2.80 15.89 -12.10
CA LEU A 118 -3.79 15.35 -11.17
C LEU A 118 -4.38 16.44 -10.28
N PHE A 119 -3.52 17.29 -9.70
CA PHE A 119 -3.94 18.41 -8.88
C PHE A 119 -4.80 19.41 -9.67
N PHE A 120 -4.41 19.70 -10.90
CA PHE A 120 -5.17 20.58 -11.78
C PHE A 120 -6.50 19.99 -12.22
N ASP A 121 -6.56 18.67 -12.41
CA ASP A 121 -7.81 17.96 -12.67
C ASP A 121 -8.75 18.02 -11.45
N PHE A 122 -8.25 17.84 -10.23
CA PHE A 122 -9.05 18.05 -9.01
C PHE A 122 -9.63 19.46 -8.90
N MET A 123 -8.86 20.48 -9.30
CA MET A 123 -9.32 21.87 -9.30
C MET A 123 -10.38 22.15 -10.37
N ASN A 124 -10.18 21.62 -11.58
CA ASN A 124 -10.87 22.14 -12.76
C ASN A 124 -11.68 21.10 -13.52
N GLY A 125 -11.16 19.88 -13.65
CA GLY A 125 -11.82 18.78 -14.34
C GLY A 125 -12.92 18.16 -13.49
N LEU A 126 -12.61 17.85 -12.24
CA LEU A 126 -13.51 17.13 -11.34
C LEU A 126 -14.85 17.83 -11.07
N PRO A 127 -14.88 19.15 -10.78
CA PRO A 127 -16.14 19.86 -10.56
C PRO A 127 -17.04 19.92 -11.79
N LYS A 128 -16.47 19.77 -13.00
CA LYS A 128 -17.18 19.74 -14.28
C LYS A 128 -17.66 18.33 -14.60
N ASN A 129 -16.78 17.34 -14.49
CA ASN A 129 -17.06 15.94 -14.88
C ASN A 129 -18.14 15.29 -14.04
N ILE A 130 -18.33 15.78 -12.83
CA ILE A 130 -19.35 15.26 -11.94
C ILE A 130 -20.77 15.46 -12.48
N ASP A 131 -21.01 16.43 -13.37
CA ASP A 131 -22.31 16.62 -14.01
C ASP A 131 -22.39 15.96 -15.41
N LEU A 132 -21.24 15.62 -16.01
CA LEU A 132 -21.18 15.07 -17.36
C LEU A 132 -21.49 13.56 -17.41
N PRO A 133 -22.02 13.02 -18.51
CA PRO A 133 -22.17 11.58 -18.67
C PRO A 133 -20.83 10.84 -18.50
N ILE A 134 -20.84 9.78 -17.70
CA ILE A 134 -19.64 8.99 -17.37
C ILE A 134 -18.88 8.49 -18.61
N LYS A 135 -19.60 8.09 -19.66
CA LYS A 135 -19.04 7.55 -20.91
C LYS A 135 -18.13 8.55 -21.64
N GLN A 136 -18.20 9.84 -21.31
CA GLN A 136 -17.33 10.85 -21.92
C GLN A 136 -15.90 10.79 -21.38
N PHE A 137 -15.69 10.33 -20.15
CA PHE A 137 -14.38 10.35 -19.50
C PHE A 137 -13.93 8.99 -18.93
N ILE A 138 -14.82 8.00 -18.87
CA ILE A 138 -14.49 6.64 -18.42
C ILE A 138 -14.81 5.63 -19.51
N LYS A 139 -13.82 4.80 -19.83
CA LYS A 139 -14.00 3.57 -20.60
C LYS A 139 -14.03 2.38 -19.64
N PHE A 140 -15.14 1.66 -19.59
CA PHE A 140 -15.21 0.40 -18.85
C PHE A 140 -14.75 -0.77 -19.71
N GLU A 141 -14.01 -1.68 -19.11
CA GLU A 141 -13.65 -2.98 -19.65
C GLU A 141 -14.15 -4.06 -18.67
N HIS A 142 -14.94 -5.00 -19.18
CA HIS A 142 -15.51 -6.12 -18.43
C HIS A 142 -16.41 -5.72 -17.24
N LEU A 143 -17.23 -4.67 -17.40
CA LEU A 143 -18.20 -4.24 -16.37
C LEU A 143 -19.24 -5.34 -16.04
N ASP A 144 -19.52 -6.23 -16.99
CA ASP A 144 -20.37 -7.41 -16.79
C ASP A 144 -19.92 -8.32 -15.65
N LEU A 145 -18.60 -8.39 -15.38
CA LEU A 145 -18.08 -9.15 -14.24
C LEU A 145 -18.56 -8.57 -12.90
N LEU A 146 -18.65 -7.25 -12.77
CA LEU A 146 -19.19 -6.62 -11.57
C LEU A 146 -20.66 -6.99 -11.36
N TYR A 147 -21.46 -6.93 -12.43
CA TYR A 147 -22.88 -7.27 -12.37
C TYR A 147 -23.07 -8.75 -11.99
N ARG A 148 -22.31 -9.66 -12.60
CA ARG A 148 -22.30 -11.09 -12.27
C ARG A 148 -21.99 -11.35 -10.79
N GLU A 149 -21.04 -10.63 -10.20
CA GLU A 149 -20.73 -10.77 -8.77
C GLU A 149 -21.83 -10.19 -7.87
N LEU A 150 -22.49 -9.11 -8.27
CA LEU A 150 -23.61 -8.53 -7.54
C LEU A 150 -24.88 -9.40 -7.58
N GLU A 151 -25.10 -10.16 -8.67
CA GLU A 151 -26.19 -11.13 -8.77
C GLU A 151 -26.10 -12.24 -7.70
N LYS A 152 -24.89 -12.51 -7.17
CA LYS A 152 -24.67 -13.47 -6.07
C LYS A 152 -25.18 -12.98 -4.71
N ARG A 153 -25.61 -11.72 -4.59
CA ARG A 153 -26.21 -11.09 -3.39
C ARG A 153 -25.33 -11.08 -2.13
N LYS A 154 -24.00 -11.04 -2.28
CA LYS A 154 -23.03 -11.01 -1.16
C LYS A 154 -22.26 -9.70 -1.03
N GLY A 155 -22.52 -8.74 -1.91
CA GLY A 155 -21.70 -7.55 -2.08
C GLY A 155 -20.38 -7.85 -2.78
N VAL A 156 -19.69 -6.78 -3.19
CA VAL A 156 -18.43 -6.88 -3.93
C VAL A 156 -17.38 -5.96 -3.31
N ILE A 157 -16.20 -6.51 -3.06
CA ILE A 157 -15.03 -5.75 -2.61
C ILE A 157 -14.17 -5.48 -3.85
N VAL A 158 -13.96 -4.20 -4.15
CA VAL A 158 -13.20 -3.75 -5.32
C VAL A 158 -11.85 -3.20 -4.85
N PRO A 159 -10.78 -4.02 -4.80
CA PRO A 159 -9.43 -3.51 -4.62
C PRO A 159 -8.99 -2.75 -5.88
N THR A 160 -8.45 -1.55 -5.68
CA THR A 160 -7.92 -0.70 -6.76
C THR A 160 -6.66 0.04 -6.28
N THR A 161 -6.13 0.93 -7.10
CA THR A 161 -4.86 1.65 -6.84
C THR A 161 -5.01 3.14 -7.09
N HIS A 162 -4.11 3.94 -6.51
CA HIS A 162 -3.96 5.37 -6.77
C HIS A 162 -3.18 5.63 -8.08
N LEU A 163 -3.54 4.91 -9.15
CA LEU A 163 -3.00 5.10 -10.50
C LEU A 163 -3.87 6.08 -11.30
N GLY A 164 -3.23 6.97 -12.04
CA GLY A 164 -3.92 7.93 -12.89
C GLY A 164 -4.86 8.82 -12.08
N GLN A 165 -6.10 8.96 -12.55
CA GLN A 165 -7.10 9.73 -11.82
C GLN A 165 -7.76 8.84 -10.76
N LEU A 166 -7.27 8.89 -9.53
CA LEU A 166 -7.64 7.94 -8.49
C LEU A 166 -9.13 7.97 -8.11
N VAL A 167 -9.81 9.12 -8.15
CA VAL A 167 -11.23 9.22 -7.72
C VAL A 167 -12.22 8.76 -8.79
N HIS A 168 -11.76 8.56 -10.02
CA HIS A 168 -12.60 8.08 -11.11
C HIS A 168 -13.25 6.73 -10.83
N VAL A 169 -12.62 5.82 -10.08
CA VAL A 169 -13.23 4.53 -9.74
C VAL A 169 -14.54 4.71 -8.96
N ILE A 170 -14.50 5.51 -7.89
CA ILE A 170 -15.67 5.74 -7.03
C ILE A 170 -16.75 6.49 -7.80
N TYR A 171 -16.37 7.51 -8.57
CA TYR A 171 -17.31 8.31 -9.35
C TYR A 171 -17.93 7.52 -10.48
N ALA A 172 -17.15 6.63 -11.08
CA ALA A 172 -17.62 5.78 -12.14
C ALA A 172 -18.71 4.83 -11.64
N LEU A 173 -18.43 4.15 -10.53
CA LEU A 173 -19.37 3.24 -9.88
C LEU A 173 -20.63 3.97 -9.39
N ALA A 174 -20.48 5.19 -8.86
CA ALA A 174 -21.63 5.97 -8.40
C ALA A 174 -22.55 6.44 -9.54
N LYS A 175 -22.05 6.56 -10.77
CA LYS A 175 -22.85 6.96 -11.93
C LYS A 175 -23.43 5.78 -12.72
N LEU A 176 -23.28 4.54 -12.24
CA LEU A 176 -23.92 3.40 -12.88
C LEU A 176 -25.46 3.56 -12.83
N PRO A 177 -26.19 3.15 -13.90
CA PRO A 177 -27.64 3.31 -13.99
C PRO A 177 -28.41 2.71 -12.81
N GLU A 178 -27.92 1.60 -12.24
CA GLU A 178 -28.56 0.86 -11.16
C GLU A 178 -28.44 1.55 -9.80
N ARG A 179 -27.62 2.61 -9.69
CA ARG A 179 -27.38 3.39 -8.46
C ARG A 179 -27.04 2.53 -7.24
N ILE A 180 -26.30 1.44 -7.46
CA ILE A 180 -25.85 0.51 -6.41
C ILE A 180 -25.02 1.28 -5.39
N PRO A 181 -25.32 1.19 -4.08
CA PRO A 181 -24.55 1.91 -3.08
C PRO A 181 -23.06 1.55 -3.06
N VAL A 182 -22.23 2.58 -2.94
CA VAL A 182 -20.76 2.47 -2.96
C VAL A 182 -20.22 3.01 -1.64
N ALA A 183 -19.49 2.18 -0.91
CA ALA A 183 -18.74 2.59 0.27
C ALA A 183 -17.24 2.61 -0.02
N THR A 184 -16.54 3.61 0.50
CA THR A 184 -15.07 3.68 0.41
C THR A 184 -14.46 4.24 1.69
N VAL A 185 -13.18 3.94 1.89
CA VAL A 185 -12.37 4.51 2.96
C VAL A 185 -11.57 5.67 2.41
N ILE A 186 -11.61 6.80 3.09
CA ILE A 186 -10.89 8.01 2.68
C ILE A 186 -10.02 8.52 3.81
N TYR A 187 -8.87 9.08 3.44
CA TYR A 187 -8.06 9.82 4.38
C TYR A 187 -8.73 11.16 4.70
N THR A 188 -8.76 11.57 5.97
CA THR A 188 -9.53 12.74 6.42
C THR A 188 -9.19 14.02 5.64
N PRO A 189 -7.91 14.37 5.39
CA PRO A 189 -7.55 15.50 4.52
C PRO A 189 -8.13 15.43 3.11
N HIS A 190 -8.34 14.24 2.55
CA HIS A 190 -8.91 14.07 1.20
C HIS A 190 -10.42 14.32 1.16
N LEU A 191 -11.11 14.45 2.29
CA LEU A 191 -12.56 14.71 2.32
C LEU A 191 -12.97 15.90 1.45
N ILE A 192 -12.12 16.90 1.32
CA ILE A 192 -12.39 18.07 0.50
C ILE A 192 -12.59 17.73 -0.98
N THR A 193 -11.82 16.79 -1.52
CA THR A 193 -11.99 16.34 -2.92
C THR A 193 -13.27 15.54 -3.10
N TYR A 194 -13.88 15.07 -2.02
CA TYR A 194 -15.18 14.42 -2.06
C TYR A 194 -16.36 15.34 -1.74
N GLN A 195 -16.12 16.57 -1.26
CA GLN A 195 -17.20 17.57 -1.13
C GLN A 195 -17.88 17.84 -2.48
N PHE A 196 -17.15 17.65 -3.59
CA PHE A 196 -17.73 17.69 -4.93
C PHE A 196 -18.89 16.72 -5.11
N THR A 197 -18.81 15.53 -4.50
CA THR A 197 -19.88 14.53 -4.56
C THR A 197 -21.14 14.90 -3.82
N ASN A 198 -21.16 16.00 -3.06
CA ASN A 198 -22.36 16.46 -2.39
C ASN A 198 -23.36 17.12 -3.36
N ARG A 199 -23.82 16.34 -4.34
CA ARG A 199 -24.77 16.73 -5.39
C ARG A 199 -25.95 15.77 -5.41
N VAL A 200 -26.99 16.16 -6.13
CA VAL A 200 -28.12 15.28 -6.46
C VAL A 200 -27.60 14.12 -7.30
N GLY A 201 -28.10 12.90 -7.04
CA GLY A 201 -27.64 11.70 -7.73
C GLY A 201 -26.52 10.93 -7.01
N TYR A 202 -25.94 11.47 -5.94
CA TYR A 202 -24.80 10.89 -5.22
C TYR A 202 -25.12 10.44 -3.77
N ASP A 203 -26.41 10.36 -3.42
CA ASP A 203 -26.91 9.94 -2.10
C ASP A 203 -26.60 8.48 -1.71
N HIS A 204 -26.11 7.70 -2.66
CA HIS A 204 -25.70 6.31 -2.48
C HIS A 204 -24.18 6.14 -2.34
N ILE A 205 -23.40 7.22 -2.24
CA ILE A 205 -21.98 7.17 -1.83
C ILE A 205 -21.84 7.30 -0.31
N PHE A 206 -21.03 6.41 0.27
CA PHE A 206 -20.70 6.36 1.69
C PHE A 206 -19.20 6.49 1.88
N LEU A 207 -18.77 7.58 2.52
CA LEU A 207 -17.36 7.90 2.73
C LEU A 207 -17.00 7.72 4.20
N TYR A 208 -16.08 6.81 4.49
CA TYR A 208 -15.60 6.54 5.83
C TYR A 208 -14.22 7.18 6.02
N ALA A 209 -14.19 8.34 6.68
CA ALA A 209 -12.96 9.05 7.00
C ALA A 209 -12.32 8.44 8.25
N SER A 210 -11.26 7.66 8.07
CA SER A 210 -10.51 7.11 9.19
C SER A 210 -9.06 6.74 8.85
N THR A 211 -8.20 6.83 9.86
CA THR A 211 -6.83 6.27 9.85
C THR A 211 -6.78 4.84 10.40
N SER A 212 -7.90 4.30 10.89
CA SER A 212 -7.96 3.00 11.56
C SER A 212 -9.07 2.12 11.00
N PHE A 213 -8.69 1.11 10.22
CA PHE A 213 -9.63 0.16 9.63
C PHE A 213 -10.52 -0.54 10.66
N SER A 214 -10.01 -0.84 11.86
CA SER A 214 -10.78 -1.52 12.91
C SER A 214 -12.00 -0.71 13.36
N LYS A 215 -11.93 0.63 13.33
CA LYS A 215 -13.04 1.52 13.71
C LYS A 215 -14.17 1.54 12.69
N ILE A 216 -13.84 1.32 11.41
CA ILE A 216 -14.80 1.40 10.30
C ILE A 216 -15.21 0.03 9.75
N SER A 217 -14.49 -1.04 10.08
CA SER A 217 -14.70 -2.39 9.53
C SER A 217 -16.15 -2.88 9.69
N LYS A 218 -16.79 -2.61 10.84
CA LYS A 218 -18.18 -3.04 11.07
C LYS A 218 -19.18 -2.41 10.10
N TYR A 219 -18.96 -1.17 9.68
CA TYR A 219 -19.85 -0.48 8.74
C TYR A 219 -19.64 -0.99 7.31
N LEU A 220 -18.40 -1.23 6.92
CA LEU A 220 -18.09 -1.82 5.61
C LEU A 220 -18.64 -3.26 5.50
N VAL A 221 -18.58 -4.04 6.57
CA VAL A 221 -19.23 -5.36 6.66
C VAL A 221 -20.74 -5.24 6.46
N ASN A 222 -21.37 -4.22 7.06
CA ASN A 222 -22.81 -3.98 6.87
C ASN A 222 -23.15 -3.65 5.41
N HIS A 223 -22.33 -2.82 4.74
CA HIS A 223 -22.51 -2.53 3.32
C HIS A 223 -22.47 -3.80 2.47
N LEU A 224 -21.46 -4.66 2.66
CA LEU A 224 -21.34 -5.90 1.89
C LEU A 224 -22.53 -6.85 2.10
N ARG A 225 -23.01 -6.99 3.34
CA ARG A 225 -24.21 -7.79 3.65
C ARG A 225 -25.49 -7.27 3.00
N GLN A 226 -25.53 -5.99 2.67
CA GLN A 226 -26.63 -5.35 1.93
C GLN A 226 -26.43 -5.39 0.40
N ASN A 227 -25.50 -6.22 -0.08
CA ASN A 227 -25.11 -6.33 -1.48
C ASN A 227 -24.57 -5.03 -2.10
N HIS A 228 -23.92 -4.19 -1.29
CA HIS A 228 -23.28 -2.96 -1.76
C HIS A 228 -21.85 -3.22 -2.27
N ILE A 229 -21.31 -2.23 -2.97
CA ILE A 229 -19.92 -2.22 -3.44
C ILE A 229 -19.05 -1.54 -2.37
N VAL A 230 -17.91 -2.15 -2.03
CA VAL A 230 -16.89 -1.54 -1.17
C VAL A 230 -15.58 -1.37 -1.95
N VAL A 231 -15.18 -0.14 -2.20
CA VAL A 231 -13.91 0.20 -2.87
C VAL A 231 -12.81 0.37 -1.82
N ILE A 232 -11.66 -0.27 -2.05
CA ILE A 232 -10.48 -0.16 -1.19
C ILE A 232 -9.26 0.11 -2.06
N TYR A 233 -8.54 1.19 -1.78
CA TYR A 233 -7.21 1.40 -2.37
C TYR A 233 -6.20 0.48 -1.69
N TYR A 234 -5.72 -0.50 -2.46
CA TYR A 234 -4.93 -1.64 -1.97
C TYR A 234 -3.42 -1.40 -2.02
N ASP A 235 -3.00 -0.25 -2.52
CA ASP A 235 -1.60 0.16 -2.64
C ASP A 235 -1.12 1.04 -1.48
N PHE A 236 -1.94 1.25 -0.45
CA PHE A 236 -1.63 2.06 0.74
C PHE A 236 -1.36 1.20 1.98
N GLY A 237 -0.11 0.76 2.15
CA GLY A 237 0.31 -0.12 3.25
C GLY A 237 0.93 0.60 4.45
N THR A 238 0.84 0.02 5.64
CA THR A 238 1.50 0.51 6.87
C THR A 238 2.47 -0.53 7.43
N PRO A 239 3.55 -0.14 8.15
CA PRO A 239 4.53 -1.08 8.73
C PRO A 239 3.98 -2.14 9.70
N ARG A 240 2.75 -1.97 10.18
CA ARG A 240 2.08 -2.94 11.08
C ARG A 240 1.35 -4.07 10.34
N GLN A 241 1.31 -4.01 9.01
CA GLN A 241 0.61 -4.99 8.20
C GLN A 241 1.53 -6.15 7.82
N LEU A 242 0.92 -7.30 7.51
CA LEU A 242 1.66 -8.44 7.00
C LEU A 242 2.41 -8.05 5.72
N ARG A 243 3.70 -8.36 5.69
CA ARG A 243 4.54 -8.21 4.51
C ARG A 243 4.37 -9.42 3.61
N VAL A 244 4.18 -9.20 2.33
CA VAL A 244 3.94 -10.25 1.33
C VAL A 244 4.79 -9.90 0.10
N PRO A 245 5.33 -10.88 -0.65
CA PRO A 245 6.02 -10.59 -1.90
C PRO A 245 5.19 -9.70 -2.83
N MET A 246 5.83 -8.67 -3.38
CA MET A 246 5.19 -7.70 -4.25
C MET A 246 4.70 -8.31 -5.55
N TRP A 247 5.54 -9.10 -6.20
CA TRP A 247 5.20 -9.88 -7.38
C TRP A 247 6.23 -11.00 -7.49
N PRO A 248 5.98 -12.19 -6.91
CA PRO A 248 7.01 -13.22 -6.71
C PRO A 248 7.91 -13.51 -7.92
N GLU A 249 7.34 -13.54 -9.12
CA GLU A 249 8.05 -13.88 -10.35
C GLU A 249 8.99 -12.78 -10.86
N ARG A 250 8.82 -11.53 -10.38
CA ARG A 250 9.55 -10.36 -10.89
C ARG A 250 10.16 -9.49 -9.81
N PHE A 251 9.40 -9.24 -8.75
CA PHE A 251 9.77 -8.44 -7.59
C PHE A 251 9.48 -9.22 -6.29
N PRO A 252 10.40 -10.10 -5.86
CA PRO A 252 10.21 -10.95 -4.69
C PRO A 252 10.27 -10.17 -3.35
N TYR A 253 10.38 -8.84 -3.40
CA TYR A 253 10.51 -7.98 -2.22
C TYR A 253 9.26 -8.03 -1.33
N LEU A 254 9.47 -8.09 -0.02
CA LEU A 254 8.42 -8.06 0.98
C LEU A 254 7.82 -6.66 1.14
N ILE A 255 6.55 -6.49 0.75
CA ILE A 255 5.82 -5.22 0.89
C ILE A 255 4.75 -5.29 1.98
N ASN A 256 4.66 -4.22 2.77
CA ASN A 256 3.51 -3.97 3.63
C ASN A 256 2.23 -3.94 2.79
N THR A 257 1.32 -4.88 3.05
CA THR A 257 0.14 -5.11 2.22
C THR A 257 -1.16 -4.90 2.99
N PRO A 258 -2.10 -4.07 2.49
CA PRO A 258 -3.37 -3.82 3.16
C PRO A 258 -4.18 -5.09 3.41
N GLN A 259 -4.51 -5.32 4.69
CA GLN A 259 -5.27 -6.51 5.09
C GLN A 259 -6.79 -6.31 5.04
N SER A 260 -7.27 -5.10 4.78
CA SER A 260 -8.69 -4.72 4.81
C SER A 260 -9.53 -5.55 3.85
N VAL A 261 -9.08 -5.70 2.60
CA VAL A 261 -9.78 -6.46 1.55
C VAL A 261 -10.03 -7.90 1.97
N VAL A 262 -8.97 -8.60 2.37
CA VAL A 262 -9.06 -10.00 2.80
C VAL A 262 -9.87 -10.15 4.09
N ASN A 263 -9.74 -9.22 5.03
CA ASN A 263 -10.53 -9.25 6.27
C ASN A 263 -12.03 -9.10 6.00
N LEU A 264 -12.42 -8.16 5.13
CA LEU A 264 -13.82 -8.00 4.71
C LEU A 264 -14.35 -9.26 4.03
N HIS A 265 -13.58 -9.84 3.10
CA HIS A 265 -13.94 -11.08 2.42
C HIS A 265 -14.17 -12.22 3.42
N ARG A 266 -13.25 -12.43 4.36
CA ARG A 266 -13.38 -13.49 5.40
C ARG A 266 -14.64 -13.33 6.25
N LYS A 267 -15.02 -12.10 6.59
CA LYS A 267 -16.18 -11.81 7.45
C LYS A 267 -17.53 -11.91 6.74
N THR A 268 -17.56 -11.78 5.42
CA THR A 268 -18.80 -11.58 4.65
C THR A 268 -19.02 -12.62 3.57
N GLY A 269 -17.94 -13.26 3.08
CA GLY A 269 -17.97 -14.07 1.87
C GLY A 269 -18.17 -13.24 0.59
N ALA A 270 -18.12 -11.91 0.66
CA ALA A 270 -18.24 -11.01 -0.48
C ALA A 270 -17.09 -11.22 -1.46
N SER A 271 -17.38 -11.27 -2.76
CA SER A 271 -16.35 -11.51 -3.77
C SER A 271 -15.31 -10.39 -3.81
N ILE A 272 -14.05 -10.75 -4.01
CA ILE A 272 -12.98 -9.79 -4.29
C ILE A 272 -12.91 -9.66 -5.81
N LEU A 273 -13.14 -8.47 -6.36
CA LEU A 273 -13.12 -8.20 -7.79
C LEU A 273 -12.19 -7.02 -8.09
N PRO A 274 -10.90 -7.27 -8.39
CA PRO A 274 -9.95 -6.20 -8.65
C PRO A 274 -10.39 -5.31 -9.81
N CYS A 275 -10.20 -4.00 -9.64
CA CYS A 275 -10.43 -3.00 -10.69
C CYS A 275 -9.15 -2.24 -10.95
N LEU A 276 -8.59 -2.42 -12.14
CA LEU A 276 -7.41 -1.70 -12.60
C LEU A 276 -7.85 -0.35 -13.15
N ASN A 277 -7.30 0.72 -12.57
CA ASN A 277 -7.49 2.09 -13.04
C ASN A 277 -6.23 2.53 -13.79
N THR A 278 -6.38 2.87 -15.07
CA THR A 278 -5.26 3.32 -15.91
C THR A 278 -5.63 4.60 -16.66
N PRO A 279 -4.68 5.51 -16.91
CA PRO A 279 -4.95 6.72 -17.66
C PRO A 279 -5.30 6.41 -19.13
N ASP A 280 -6.14 7.25 -19.75
CA ASP A 280 -6.45 7.17 -21.18
C ASP A 280 -6.20 8.51 -21.88
N ARG A 281 -5.16 8.60 -22.75
CA ARG A 281 -4.73 9.84 -23.45
C ARG A 281 -4.28 11.01 -22.56
N TYR A 282 -5.13 11.45 -21.65
CA TYR A 282 -4.99 12.57 -20.71
C TYR A 282 -5.38 12.11 -19.30
N ILE A 283 -4.93 12.81 -18.25
CA ILE A 283 -5.28 12.47 -16.85
C ILE A 283 -6.80 12.49 -16.64
N HIS A 284 -7.48 13.30 -17.45
CA HIS A 284 -8.91 13.51 -17.41
C HIS A 284 -9.74 12.30 -17.84
N TYR A 285 -9.16 11.33 -18.54
CA TYR A 285 -9.86 10.11 -18.93
C TYR A 285 -9.20 8.89 -18.29
N SER A 286 -10.01 7.86 -18.03
CA SER A 286 -9.51 6.63 -17.43
C SER A 286 -10.15 5.40 -18.06
N ARG A 287 -9.39 4.32 -18.10
CA ARG A 287 -9.89 2.98 -18.38
C ARG A 287 -10.00 2.24 -17.06
N LEU A 288 -11.21 1.76 -16.78
CA LEU A 288 -11.51 0.94 -15.61
C LEU A 288 -11.76 -0.49 -16.08
N LYS A 289 -10.82 -1.37 -15.76
CA LYS A 289 -10.89 -2.79 -16.11
C LYS A 289 -11.18 -3.63 -14.89
N PHE A 290 -12.33 -4.30 -14.86
CA PHE A 290 -12.58 -5.34 -13.87
C PHE A 290 -11.87 -6.63 -14.31
N CYS A 291 -11.16 -7.24 -13.37
CA CYS A 291 -10.40 -8.47 -13.62
C CYS A 291 -11.20 -9.69 -13.18
N GLU A 292 -11.04 -10.78 -13.91
CA GLU A 292 -11.49 -12.10 -13.48
C GLU A 292 -10.99 -12.42 -12.07
N ASN A 293 -11.86 -12.98 -11.22
CA ASN A 293 -11.54 -13.28 -9.83
C ASN A 293 -11.61 -14.77 -9.48
N GLN A 294 -11.78 -15.64 -10.47
CA GLN A 294 -11.93 -17.08 -10.25
C GLN A 294 -10.76 -17.67 -9.46
N SER A 295 -9.52 -17.26 -9.77
CA SER A 295 -8.32 -17.68 -9.03
C SER A 295 -8.37 -17.27 -7.56
N LEU A 296 -8.74 -16.03 -7.27
CA LEU A 296 -8.92 -15.52 -5.89
C LEU A 296 -9.98 -16.33 -5.14
N MET A 297 -11.11 -16.60 -5.77
CA MET A 297 -12.22 -17.33 -5.14
C MET A 297 -11.87 -18.80 -4.91
N ASN A 298 -11.18 -19.43 -5.86
CA ASN A 298 -10.66 -20.79 -5.72
C ASN A 298 -9.64 -20.90 -4.57
N ILE A 299 -8.70 -19.96 -4.49
CA ILE A 299 -7.72 -19.90 -3.40
C ILE A 299 -8.46 -19.74 -2.06
N SER A 300 -9.40 -18.79 -1.97
CA SER A 300 -10.16 -18.56 -0.73
C SER A 300 -10.89 -19.81 -0.25
N ALA A 301 -11.57 -20.52 -1.17
CA ALA A 301 -12.28 -21.76 -0.85
C ALA A 301 -11.34 -22.83 -0.27
N LYS A 302 -10.15 -23.01 -0.87
CA LYS A 302 -9.15 -23.98 -0.41
C LYS A 302 -8.57 -23.66 0.97
N ILE A 303 -8.48 -22.38 1.35
CA ILE A 303 -7.74 -21.94 2.55
C ILE A 303 -8.62 -21.39 3.67
N ARG A 304 -9.95 -21.44 3.53
CA ARG A 304 -10.90 -20.78 4.43
C ARG A 304 -10.72 -21.11 5.93
N HIS A 305 -10.26 -22.32 6.23
CA HIS A 305 -10.06 -22.84 7.59
C HIS A 305 -8.62 -22.73 8.10
N GLN A 306 -7.70 -22.16 7.29
CA GLN A 306 -6.30 -22.02 7.67
C GLN A 306 -6.09 -20.81 8.62
N PRO A 307 -4.92 -20.71 9.28
CA PRO A 307 -4.58 -19.57 10.12
C PRO A 307 -4.72 -18.24 9.38
N VAL A 308 -5.11 -17.19 10.12
CA VAL A 308 -5.35 -15.83 9.61
C VAL A 308 -4.21 -15.33 8.73
N LYS A 309 -2.96 -15.53 9.18
CA LYS A 309 -1.74 -15.17 8.44
C LYS A 309 -1.70 -15.80 7.04
N ILE A 310 -2.04 -17.09 6.92
CA ILE A 310 -2.00 -17.81 5.64
C ILE A 310 -3.11 -17.32 4.71
N ILE A 311 -4.31 -17.08 5.23
CA ILE A 311 -5.42 -16.54 4.43
C ILE A 311 -5.07 -15.16 3.87
N HIS A 312 -4.54 -14.28 4.73
CA HIS A 312 -4.05 -12.96 4.31
C HIS A 312 -2.94 -13.09 3.28
N GLY A 313 -1.89 -13.85 3.58
CA GLY A 313 -0.74 -14.00 2.71
C GLY A 313 -1.09 -14.50 1.31
N ARG A 314 -1.84 -15.60 1.20
CA ARG A 314 -2.18 -16.21 -0.10
C ARG A 314 -3.11 -15.35 -0.94
N LEU A 315 -4.16 -14.77 -0.34
CA LEU A 315 -5.05 -13.89 -1.10
C LEU A 315 -4.34 -12.58 -1.48
N SER A 316 -3.48 -12.06 -0.60
CA SER A 316 -2.69 -10.87 -0.91
C SER A 316 -1.71 -11.08 -2.05
N LEU A 317 -1.04 -12.25 -2.10
CA LEU A 317 -0.18 -12.63 -3.23
C LEU A 317 -0.95 -12.63 -4.55
N GLU A 318 -2.16 -13.18 -4.56
CA GLU A 318 -2.94 -13.25 -5.80
C GLU A 318 -3.46 -11.87 -6.23
N ILE A 319 -3.90 -11.02 -5.28
CA ILE A 319 -4.24 -9.62 -5.59
C ILE A 319 -3.02 -8.88 -6.14
N ASN A 320 -1.85 -9.08 -5.52
CA ASN A 320 -0.60 -8.49 -5.95
C ASN A 320 -0.25 -8.88 -7.39
N ARG A 321 -0.36 -10.18 -7.73
CA ARG A 321 -0.13 -10.73 -9.08
C ARG A 321 -1.00 -10.06 -10.14
N ILE A 322 -2.22 -9.67 -9.80
CA ILE A 322 -3.16 -8.99 -10.71
C ILE A 322 -2.81 -7.49 -10.86
N ILE A 323 -2.50 -6.82 -9.75
CA ILE A 323 -2.37 -5.35 -9.72
C ILE A 323 -0.98 -4.85 -10.12
N TYR A 324 0.09 -5.49 -9.62
CA TYR A 324 1.46 -4.97 -9.79
C TYR A 324 1.97 -4.89 -11.23
N PRO A 325 1.59 -5.77 -12.17
CA PRO A 325 1.94 -5.57 -13.58
C PRO A 325 1.47 -4.23 -14.13
N THR A 326 0.30 -3.76 -13.67
CA THR A 326 -0.26 -2.46 -14.09
C THR A 326 0.45 -1.31 -13.38
N ILE A 327 0.73 -1.44 -12.08
CA ILE A 327 1.53 -0.45 -11.34
C ILE A 327 2.89 -0.26 -12.01
N GLU A 328 3.60 -1.34 -12.33
CA GLU A 328 4.91 -1.28 -12.96
C GLU A 328 4.82 -0.59 -14.34
N ARG A 329 3.86 -0.96 -15.18
CA ARG A 329 3.68 -0.34 -16.51
C ARG A 329 3.40 1.17 -16.42
N TYR A 330 2.68 1.60 -15.38
CA TYR A 330 2.20 2.97 -15.22
C TYR A 330 2.82 3.69 -14.01
N ALA A 331 4.02 3.29 -13.58
CA ALA A 331 4.62 3.76 -12.33
C ALA A 331 4.79 5.30 -12.25
N HIS A 332 5.01 5.96 -13.38
CA HIS A 332 5.12 7.42 -13.45
C HIS A 332 3.80 8.16 -13.14
N VAL A 333 2.65 7.52 -13.32
CA VAL A 333 1.32 8.06 -12.94
C VAL A 333 0.78 7.40 -11.68
N TRP A 334 1.64 6.83 -10.85
CA TRP A 334 1.25 6.24 -9.57
C TRP A 334 1.46 7.24 -8.45
N GLU A 335 0.40 7.71 -7.81
CA GLU A 335 0.51 8.72 -6.74
C GLU A 335 1.28 8.20 -5.51
N GLN A 336 1.21 6.89 -5.23
CA GLN A 336 1.92 6.26 -4.12
C GLN A 336 3.38 5.87 -4.44
N ILE A 337 3.93 6.23 -5.60
CA ILE A 337 5.32 5.88 -5.95
C ILE A 337 6.36 6.37 -4.91
N PRO A 338 6.27 7.56 -4.27
CA PRO A 338 7.28 8.00 -3.30
C PRO A 338 7.33 7.12 -2.04
N ASP A 339 6.22 6.47 -1.71
CA ASP A 339 6.05 5.67 -0.50
C ASP A 339 6.42 4.19 -0.72
N LEU A 340 6.58 3.75 -1.98
CA LEU A 340 6.99 2.37 -2.29
C LEU A 340 8.30 2.00 -1.57
N ALA A 341 9.37 2.74 -1.84
CA ALA A 341 10.69 2.46 -1.29
C ALA A 341 10.82 2.85 0.19
N THR A 342 10.10 3.89 0.63
CA THR A 342 10.35 4.54 1.93
C THR A 342 9.37 4.17 3.03
N ALA A 343 8.22 3.59 2.70
CA ALA A 343 7.23 3.16 3.68
C ALA A 343 6.77 1.71 3.45
N ARG A 344 6.54 1.31 2.19
CA ARG A 344 5.98 -0.01 1.89
C ARG A 344 7.02 -1.11 1.94
N LEU A 345 8.23 -0.84 1.47
CA LEU A 345 9.36 -1.76 1.49
C LEU A 345 10.39 -1.46 2.58
N ALA A 346 10.22 -0.37 3.32
CA ALA A 346 11.18 0.04 4.32
C ALA A 346 11.18 -0.95 5.48
N ASP A 347 12.35 -1.52 5.75
CA ASP A 347 12.62 -2.28 6.95
C ASP A 347 14.05 -2.08 7.43
N GLU A 348 14.23 -1.99 8.74
CA GLU A 348 15.53 -1.78 9.35
C GLU A 348 15.61 -2.39 10.75
N LEU A 349 16.85 -2.63 11.18
CA LEU A 349 17.19 -2.94 12.57
C LEU A 349 18.12 -1.85 13.10
N LEU A 350 17.65 -1.15 14.14
CA LEU A 350 18.42 -0.15 14.85
C LEU A 350 19.04 -0.76 16.10
N ILE A 351 20.37 -0.75 16.14
CA ILE A 351 21.16 -1.16 17.30
C ILE A 351 21.52 0.09 18.10
N PRO A 352 21.10 0.20 19.37
CA PRO A 352 21.39 1.37 20.19
C PRO A 352 22.87 1.47 20.54
N GLU A 353 23.33 2.67 20.87
CA GLU A 353 24.67 2.89 21.44
C GLU A 353 24.84 2.11 22.76
N LYS A 354 26.10 1.82 23.12
CA LYS A 354 26.46 1.14 24.37
C LYS A 354 25.78 -0.24 24.52
N CYS A 355 25.45 -0.88 23.40
CA CYS A 355 24.88 -2.22 23.36
C CYS A 355 26.00 -3.25 23.55
N ASN A 356 25.85 -4.20 24.46
CA ASN A 356 26.81 -5.31 24.53
C ASN A 356 26.56 -6.35 23.44
N LEU A 357 27.58 -7.17 23.15
CA LEU A 357 27.55 -8.16 22.09
C LEU A 357 26.38 -9.14 22.22
N TRP A 358 26.06 -9.58 23.45
CA TRP A 358 24.90 -10.42 23.73
C TRP A 358 23.57 -9.75 23.33
N LYS A 359 23.37 -8.49 23.70
CA LYS A 359 22.17 -7.72 23.36
C LYS A 359 22.09 -7.46 21.86
N PHE A 360 23.21 -7.15 21.21
CA PHE A 360 23.31 -6.99 19.75
C PHE A 360 22.83 -8.25 19.02
N MET A 361 23.35 -9.42 19.41
CA MET A 361 22.97 -10.69 18.76
C MET A 361 21.52 -11.08 19.04
N ASN A 362 21.02 -10.81 20.25
CA ASN A 362 19.60 -11.03 20.54
C ASN A 362 18.68 -10.12 19.73
N LEU A 363 19.07 -8.86 19.48
CA LEU A 363 18.31 -7.97 18.61
C LEU A 363 18.26 -8.51 17.18
N ILE A 364 19.35 -9.11 16.68
CA ILE A 364 19.38 -9.78 15.38
C ILE A 364 18.42 -10.98 15.35
N ILE A 365 18.50 -11.89 16.33
CA ILE A 365 17.64 -13.08 16.36
C ILE A 365 16.16 -12.69 16.52
N GLU A 366 15.87 -11.72 17.38
CA GLU A 366 14.50 -11.22 17.56
C GLU A 366 13.98 -10.57 16.27
N LYS A 367 14.83 -9.83 15.55
CA LYS A 367 14.47 -9.29 14.24
C LYS A 367 14.15 -10.41 13.24
N MET A 368 14.96 -11.46 13.18
CA MET A 368 14.70 -12.64 12.34
C MET A 368 13.34 -13.27 12.66
N ARG A 369 13.00 -13.43 13.94
CA ARG A 369 11.68 -13.93 14.36
C ARG A 369 10.55 -13.00 13.93
N GLN A 370 10.71 -11.69 14.13
CA GLN A 370 9.72 -10.69 13.72
C GLN A 370 9.50 -10.68 12.21
N ILE A 371 10.55 -10.86 11.42
CA ILE A 371 10.46 -11.00 9.95
C ILE A 371 9.52 -12.17 9.63
N ILE A 372 9.73 -13.34 10.23
CA ILE A 372 8.88 -14.51 10.01
C ILE A 372 7.45 -14.24 10.47
N MET A 373 7.25 -13.73 11.69
CA MET A 373 5.91 -13.50 12.24
C MET A 373 5.10 -12.48 11.42
N ASN A 374 5.77 -11.45 10.90
CA ASN A 374 5.15 -10.33 10.21
C ASN A 374 5.24 -10.40 8.68
N SER A 375 5.73 -11.50 8.10
CA SER A 375 5.71 -11.70 6.66
C SER A 375 5.18 -13.07 6.26
N PHE A 376 4.75 -13.19 5.00
CA PHE A 376 4.31 -14.43 4.41
C PHE A 376 4.96 -14.61 3.04
N GLU A 377 5.60 -15.75 2.83
CA GLU A 377 6.10 -16.20 1.54
C GLU A 377 5.56 -17.60 1.26
N LEU A 378 5.28 -17.88 -0.01
CA LEU A 378 4.80 -19.19 -0.41
C LEU A 378 5.89 -20.23 -0.15
N HIS A 379 5.50 -21.40 0.36
CA HIS A 379 6.40 -22.54 0.65
C HIS A 379 7.44 -22.33 1.76
N ARG A 380 7.50 -21.16 2.42
CA ARG A 380 8.43 -20.95 3.53
C ARG A 380 8.05 -21.79 4.75
N ASN A 381 9.00 -22.59 5.26
CA ASN A 381 8.79 -23.40 6.47
C ASN A 381 9.01 -22.56 7.73
N ASP A 382 7.99 -21.77 8.10
CA ASP A 382 8.03 -20.87 9.26
C ASP A 382 8.42 -21.59 10.57
N SER A 383 7.91 -22.81 10.80
CA SER A 383 8.16 -23.58 12.03
C SER A 383 9.64 -23.96 12.17
N MET A 384 10.24 -24.50 11.11
CA MET A 384 11.67 -24.88 11.13
C MET A 384 12.56 -23.64 11.29
N ILE A 385 12.26 -22.54 10.59
CA ILE A 385 13.04 -21.30 10.71
C ILE A 385 13.00 -20.75 12.15
N LEU A 386 11.81 -20.75 12.77
CA LEU A 386 11.65 -20.30 14.15
C LEU A 386 12.38 -21.21 15.15
N GLU A 387 12.35 -22.53 14.95
CA GLU A 387 13.11 -23.49 15.75
C GLU A 387 14.62 -23.23 15.65
N THR A 388 15.14 -22.97 14.44
CA THR A 388 16.55 -22.62 14.26
C THR A 388 16.91 -21.30 14.94
N CYS A 389 16.03 -20.29 14.88
CA CYS A 389 16.21 -19.04 15.62
C CYS A 389 16.23 -19.27 17.15
N GLU A 390 15.45 -20.24 17.65
CA GLU A 390 15.48 -20.66 19.05
C GLU A 390 16.79 -21.37 19.43
N LYS A 391 17.28 -22.29 18.59
CA LYS A 391 18.59 -22.94 18.77
C LYS A 391 19.71 -21.90 18.84
N MET A 392 19.73 -20.94 17.91
CA MET A 392 20.68 -19.82 17.90
C MET A 392 20.59 -19.00 19.21
N GLY A 393 19.38 -18.64 19.65
CA GLY A 393 19.18 -17.88 20.89
C GLY A 393 19.67 -18.64 22.14
N ASN A 394 19.45 -19.95 22.18
CA ASN A 394 19.92 -20.80 23.27
C ASN A 394 21.45 -20.91 23.31
N LEU A 395 22.12 -20.98 22.16
CA LEU A 395 23.58 -20.94 22.07
C LEU A 395 24.15 -19.62 22.62
N LEU A 396 23.55 -18.48 22.26
CA LEU A 396 23.94 -17.18 22.79
C LEU A 396 23.73 -17.08 24.31
N LYS A 397 22.62 -17.63 24.81
CA LYS A 397 22.32 -17.63 26.25
C LYS A 397 23.34 -18.42 27.06
N LYS A 398 23.79 -19.58 26.55
CA LYS A 398 24.86 -20.39 27.17
C LYS A 398 26.19 -19.62 27.25
N ASN A 399 26.47 -18.78 26.27
CA ASN A 399 27.72 -18.00 26.17
C ASN A 399 27.59 -16.55 26.69
N LYS A 400 26.51 -16.21 27.40
CA LYS A 400 26.18 -14.82 27.77
C LYS A 400 27.32 -14.08 28.47
N LYS A 401 28.01 -14.73 29.41
CA LYS A 401 29.08 -14.09 30.21
C LYS A 401 30.23 -13.58 29.33
N SER A 402 30.61 -14.35 28.31
CA SER A 402 31.69 -14.00 27.37
C SER A 402 31.30 -12.89 26.39
N LEU A 403 30.01 -12.57 26.28
CA LEU A 403 29.45 -11.62 25.31
C LEU A 403 29.08 -10.25 25.93
N LEU A 404 29.60 -9.92 27.12
CA LEU A 404 29.29 -8.66 27.82
C LEU A 404 30.10 -7.45 27.34
N HIS A 405 31.00 -7.63 26.38
CA HIS A 405 31.76 -6.52 25.77
C HIS A 405 30.82 -5.47 25.14
N ILE A 406 31.03 -4.20 25.48
CA ILE A 406 30.18 -3.07 25.05
C ILE A 406 30.63 -2.57 23.68
N MET A 407 29.69 -2.48 22.74
CA MET A 407 29.85 -1.78 21.46
C MET A 407 29.65 -0.28 21.69
N GLN A 408 30.55 0.54 21.15
CA GLN A 408 30.55 1.99 21.40
C GLN A 408 29.57 2.74 20.51
N GLU A 409 29.39 2.30 19.26
CA GLU A 409 28.63 3.03 18.25
C GLU A 409 27.24 2.43 18.01
N SER A 410 26.27 3.30 17.70
CA SER A 410 24.99 2.87 17.14
C SER A 410 25.20 2.26 15.76
N LYS A 411 24.42 1.24 15.42
CA LYS A 411 24.48 0.62 14.09
C LYS A 411 23.09 0.52 13.49
N LYS A 412 22.97 0.87 12.21
CA LYS A 412 21.75 0.69 11.42
C LYS A 412 21.98 -0.38 10.38
N ILE A 413 21.15 -1.42 10.39
CA ILE A 413 21.14 -2.48 9.38
C ILE A 413 19.91 -2.27 8.50
N ASN A 414 20.12 -1.99 7.22
CA ASN A 414 19.04 -1.80 6.24
C ASN A 414 18.62 -3.15 5.65
N LEU A 415 17.34 -3.47 5.78
CA LEU A 415 16.72 -4.72 5.30
C LEU A 415 15.67 -4.44 4.22
N SER A 416 15.62 -3.20 3.73
CA SER A 416 14.63 -2.79 2.73
C SER A 416 14.91 -3.46 1.38
N TRP A 417 13.85 -3.72 0.64
CA TRP A 417 13.90 -4.21 -0.76
C TRP A 417 14.46 -5.64 -0.88
N MET A 418 14.07 -6.49 0.08
CA MET A 418 14.58 -7.86 0.18
C MET A 418 13.42 -8.84 0.36
N ASN A 419 13.67 -10.10 0.01
CA ASN A 419 12.87 -11.24 0.47
C ASN A 419 13.40 -11.68 1.86
N THR A 420 12.74 -12.63 2.52
CA THR A 420 13.20 -13.07 3.86
C THR A 420 14.61 -13.64 3.84
N HIS A 421 14.96 -14.38 2.78
CA HIS A 421 16.26 -15.03 2.68
C HIS A 421 17.42 -14.01 2.63
N ASP A 422 17.27 -12.97 1.82
CA ASP A 422 18.23 -11.86 1.73
C ASP A 422 18.30 -11.07 3.06
N GLU A 423 17.16 -10.78 3.70
CA GLU A 423 17.14 -10.13 5.02
C GLU A 423 17.92 -10.94 6.06
N PHE A 424 17.70 -12.26 6.08
CA PHE A 424 18.37 -13.19 6.99
C PHE A 424 19.87 -13.27 6.73
N ARG A 425 20.29 -13.32 5.46
CA ARG A 425 21.70 -13.39 5.08
C ARG A 425 22.47 -12.18 5.60
N ILE A 426 21.91 -10.98 5.49
CA ILE A 426 22.52 -9.75 6.02
C ILE A 426 22.63 -9.82 7.55
N LEU A 427 21.54 -10.16 8.23
CA LEU A 427 21.49 -10.26 9.68
C LEU A 427 22.49 -11.29 10.23
N ILE A 428 22.58 -12.46 9.60
CA ILE A 428 23.52 -13.51 9.98
C ILE A 428 24.96 -13.10 9.69
N ASN A 429 25.26 -12.50 8.54
CA ASN A 429 26.60 -12.02 8.26
C ASN A 429 27.06 -10.99 9.30
N GLU A 430 26.17 -10.10 9.73
CA GLU A 430 26.43 -9.15 10.80
C GLU A 430 26.71 -9.83 12.15
N LEU A 431 25.97 -10.89 12.46
CA LEU A 431 26.18 -11.71 13.65
C LEU A 431 27.56 -12.43 13.60
N LEU A 432 27.87 -13.10 12.49
CA LEU A 432 29.10 -13.88 12.31
C LEU A 432 30.34 -13.00 12.29
N ASN A 433 30.28 -11.84 11.62
CA ASN A 433 31.37 -10.86 11.61
C ASN A 433 31.70 -10.40 13.04
N SER A 434 30.68 -10.23 13.88
CA SER A 434 30.87 -9.82 15.28
C SER A 434 31.44 -10.94 16.17
N LEU A 435 31.42 -12.20 15.72
CA LEU A 435 32.01 -13.38 16.37
C LEU A 435 33.36 -13.79 15.77
N SER A 436 33.94 -13.00 14.86
CA SER A 436 35.19 -13.35 14.16
C SER A 436 36.45 -13.34 15.05
N LYS A 437 36.35 -12.80 16.28
CA LYS A 437 37.46 -12.81 17.24
C LYS A 437 37.78 -14.24 17.68
N GLN A 438 39.07 -14.53 17.91
CA GLN A 438 39.58 -15.86 18.28
C GLN A 438 38.86 -16.47 19.50
N GLU A 439 38.48 -15.63 20.47
CA GLU A 439 37.75 -16.01 21.69
C GLU A 439 36.34 -16.59 21.43
N PHE A 440 35.78 -16.43 20.22
CA PHE A 440 34.42 -16.89 19.88
C PHE A 440 34.39 -17.94 18.77
N THR A 441 35.53 -18.56 18.43
CA THR A 441 35.65 -19.47 17.28
C THR A 441 34.62 -20.61 17.30
N GLU A 442 34.42 -21.29 18.44
CA GLU A 442 33.46 -22.40 18.56
C GLU A 442 32.00 -21.95 18.40
N LEU A 443 31.66 -20.81 19.01
CA LEU A 443 30.33 -20.21 18.88
C LEU A 443 30.07 -19.78 17.44
N ASN A 444 31.06 -19.16 16.79
CA ASN A 444 30.99 -18.76 15.39
C ASN A 444 30.74 -19.97 14.47
N GLN A 445 31.50 -21.06 14.68
CA GLN A 445 31.33 -22.29 13.90
C GLN A 445 29.95 -22.93 14.10
N SER A 446 29.44 -22.93 15.33
CA SER A 446 28.09 -23.43 15.64
C SER A 446 26.99 -22.60 14.97
N MET A 447 27.12 -21.26 15.01
CA MET A 447 26.18 -20.35 14.35
C MET A 447 26.23 -20.50 12.83
N LYS A 448 27.42 -20.67 12.26
CA LYS A 448 27.61 -20.92 10.83
C LYS A 448 26.96 -22.24 10.39
N SER A 449 27.07 -23.30 11.21
CA SER A 449 26.42 -24.58 10.96
C SER A 449 24.89 -24.45 10.97
N LEU A 450 24.31 -23.77 11.96
CA LEU A 450 22.87 -23.50 12.01
C LEU A 450 22.39 -22.65 10.84
N TRP A 451 23.20 -21.66 10.41
CA TRP A 451 22.90 -20.88 9.21
C TRP A 451 22.92 -21.75 7.95
N GLN A 452 23.91 -22.63 7.77
CA GLN A 452 23.95 -23.53 6.62
C GLN A 452 22.76 -24.49 6.57
N GLU A 453 22.31 -24.99 7.73
CA GLU A 453 21.07 -25.76 7.83
C GLU A 453 19.88 -24.92 7.36
N LEU A 454 19.75 -23.70 7.89
CA LEU A 454 18.67 -22.78 7.56
C LEU A 454 18.67 -22.36 6.09
N ASP A 455 19.83 -22.03 5.54
CA ASP A 455 20.01 -21.58 4.16
C ASP A 455 19.49 -22.63 3.16
N ARG A 456 19.75 -23.93 3.43
CA ARG A 456 19.21 -25.03 2.62
C ARG A 456 17.68 -25.08 2.62
N THR A 457 17.03 -24.70 3.72
CA THR A 457 15.55 -24.72 3.81
C THR A 457 14.88 -23.69 2.91
N PHE A 458 15.55 -22.59 2.60
CA PHE A 458 15.02 -21.58 1.68
C PHE A 458 15.08 -22.03 0.22
N TYR A 459 15.96 -22.96 -0.10
CA TYR A 459 16.19 -23.45 -1.47
C TYR A 459 15.60 -24.82 -1.76
N ASP A 460 15.06 -25.54 -0.76
CA ASP A 460 14.56 -26.89 -0.95
C ASP A 460 13.25 -26.89 -1.77
N PRO A 461 13.29 -27.26 -3.07
CA PRO A 461 12.10 -27.30 -3.91
C PRO A 461 11.20 -28.49 -3.51
N SER A 462 11.73 -29.50 -2.83
CA SER A 462 10.98 -30.69 -2.41
C SER A 462 10.00 -30.41 -1.26
N ALA A 463 10.22 -29.33 -0.50
CA ALA A 463 9.22 -28.82 0.44
C ALA A 463 7.95 -28.30 -0.27
N SER A 464 8.04 -27.97 -1.56
CA SER A 464 6.87 -27.58 -2.38
C SER A 464 6.07 -28.78 -2.92
N SER A 465 6.72 -29.94 -3.12
CA SER A 465 6.11 -31.10 -3.79
C SER A 465 5.21 -31.94 -2.87
N ASN A 466 5.36 -31.87 -1.55
CA ASN A 466 4.40 -32.48 -0.63
C ASN A 466 3.07 -31.70 -0.51
N SER A 467 2.93 -30.59 -1.24
CA SER A 467 1.68 -29.84 -1.39
C SER A 467 1.11 -29.84 -2.82
N SER A 468 1.75 -30.55 -3.76
CA SER A 468 1.44 -30.46 -5.20
C SER A 468 0.65 -31.64 -5.78
N ASN A 469 -0.13 -32.36 -4.98
CA ASN A 469 -1.23 -33.21 -5.51
C ASN A 469 -2.53 -32.43 -5.77
N SER A 470 -2.45 -31.09 -5.89
CA SER A 470 -3.46 -30.32 -6.61
C SER A 470 -2.76 -29.34 -7.54
N SER A 471 -2.56 -29.76 -8.79
CA SER A 471 -2.17 -28.90 -9.90
C SER A 471 -3.12 -27.68 -9.98
N PHE A 472 -2.53 -26.54 -10.33
CA PHE A 472 -3.11 -25.19 -10.29
C PHE A 472 -4.34 -25.03 -11.17
#